data_AF-A0A4R5VLZ6-F1
#
_entry.id   AF-A0A4R5VLZ6-F1
#
_cell.length_a   1.000
_cell.length_b   1.000
_cell.length_c   1.000
_cell.angle_alpha   90.00
_cell.angle_beta   90.00
_cell.angle_gamma   90.00
#
_symmetry.space_group_name_H-M   'P 1'
#
loop_
_entity.id
_entity.type
_entity.pdbx_description
1 polymer ?
#
loop_
_entity_poly.entity_id
_entity_poly.type
_entity_poly.pdbx_seq_one_letter_code
_entity_poly.pdbx_strand_id
1 'polypeptide(L)'
;MYKMQFIKTDTQEILREVDYEKPDIINSIIEQFEEERVTDAFLMDSRKRLFKADYVTYSVVGSNVYRFFFKVKLHDVQPMLARRN
;
A
#
# COMPACT_ATOMS: atom_id res chain seq x y z
N MET A 1 4.43 14.17 -12.21
CA MET A 1 4.24 13.66 -10.84
C MET A 1 3.42 12.40 -10.91
N TYR A 2 3.95 11.32 -10.34
CA TYR A 2 3.33 10.00 -10.30
C TYR A 2 2.86 9.72 -8.88
N LYS A 3 1.78 8.97 -8.75
CA LYS A 3 1.11 8.73 -7.49
C LYS A 3 0.93 7.25 -7.29
N MET A 4 1.39 6.75 -6.15
CA MET A 4 1.18 5.39 -5.71
C MET A 4 0.13 5.36 -4.60
N GLN A 5 -0.92 4.56 -4.80
CA GLN A 5 -2.00 4.38 -3.84
C GLN A 5 -2.08 2.92 -3.41
N PHE A 6 -2.14 2.68 -2.11
CA PHE A 6 -2.44 1.37 -1.55
C PHE A 6 -3.92 1.31 -1.20
N ILE A 7 -4.63 0.39 -1.84
CA ILE A 7 -6.08 0.27 -1.80
C ILE A 7 -6.46 -1.00 -1.06
N LYS A 8 -7.39 -0.89 -0.12
CA LYS A 8 -8.08 -2.05 0.45
C LYS A 8 -9.07 -2.60 -0.58
N THR A 9 -8.88 -3.84 -1.03
CA THR A 9 -9.70 -4.44 -2.09
C THR A 9 -11.19 -4.43 -1.78
N ASP A 10 -11.57 -4.77 -0.54
CA ASP A 10 -12.97 -4.97 -0.15
C ASP A 10 -13.80 -3.66 -0.11
N THR A 11 -13.16 -2.56 0.25
CA THR A 11 -13.84 -1.27 0.50
C THR A 11 -13.44 -0.18 -0.48
N GLN A 12 -12.41 -0.42 -1.31
CA GLN A 12 -11.76 0.58 -2.16
C GLN A 12 -11.18 1.77 -1.35
N GLU A 13 -11.00 1.63 -0.04
CA GLU A 13 -10.41 2.65 0.83
C GLU A 13 -8.92 2.81 0.50
N ILE A 14 -8.47 4.06 0.33
CA ILE A 14 -7.06 4.39 0.20
C ILE A 14 -6.43 4.33 1.60
N LEU A 15 -5.61 3.32 1.83
CA LEU A 15 -4.88 3.13 3.09
C LEU A 15 -3.68 4.08 3.17
N ARG A 16 -2.99 4.26 2.03
CA ARG A 16 -1.81 5.10 1.92
C ARG A 16 -1.69 5.66 0.52
N GLU A 17 -1.14 6.87 0.44
CA GLU A 17 -0.80 7.53 -0.80
C GLU A 17 0.61 8.10 -0.68
N VAL A 18 1.40 7.95 -1.74
CA VAL A 18 2.77 8.47 -1.82
C VAL A 18 2.99 9.04 -3.22
N ASP A 19 3.49 10.27 -3.28
CA ASP A 19 3.86 10.92 -4.54
C ASP A 19 5.33 10.66 -4.87
N TYR A 20 5.61 10.44 -6.15
CA TYR A 20 6.93 10.24 -6.72
C TYR A 20 7.16 11.17 -7.91
N GLU A 21 8.39 11.66 -8.04
CA GLU A 21 8.77 12.51 -9.18
C GLU A 21 8.91 11.71 -10.48
N LYS A 22 9.41 10.48 -10.38
CA LYS A 22 9.67 9.55 -11.49
C LYS A 22 8.96 8.21 -11.26
N PRO A 23 8.57 7.48 -12.33
CA PRO A 23 7.85 6.23 -12.19
C PRO A 23 8.77 5.05 -11.87
N ASP A 24 10.09 5.19 -12.03
CA ASP A 24 11.06 4.09 -11.94
C ASP A 24 10.92 3.30 -10.63
N ILE A 25 10.77 4.00 -9.50
CA ILE A 25 10.56 3.36 -8.18
C ILE A 25 9.25 2.56 -8.15
N ILE A 26 8.18 3.11 -8.72
CA ILE A 26 6.87 2.44 -8.76
C ILE A 26 6.96 1.18 -9.64
N ASN A 27 7.64 1.27 -10.78
CA ASN A 27 7.83 0.15 -11.70
C ASN A 27 8.62 -0.99 -11.03
N SER A 28 9.72 -0.69 -10.31
CA SER A 28 10.45 -1.71 -9.57
C SER A 28 9.60 -2.38 -8.47
N ILE A 29 8.70 -1.63 -7.82
CA ILE A 29 7.76 -2.20 -6.84
C ILE A 29 6.75 -3.12 -7.53
N ILE A 30 6.24 -2.74 -8.72
CA ILE A 30 5.33 -3.57 -9.51
C ILE A 30 6.01 -4.89 -9.88
N GLU A 31 7.23 -4.83 -10.41
CA GLU A 31 8.01 -6.02 -10.80
C GLU A 31 8.17 -6.96 -9.60
N GLN A 32 8.63 -6.43 -8.46
CA GLN A 32 8.77 -7.23 -7.25
C GLN A 32 7.45 -7.86 -6.80
N PHE A 33 6.35 -7.11 -6.83
CA PHE A 33 5.07 -7.57 -6.28
C PHE A 33 4.40 -8.61 -7.18
N GLU A 34 4.51 -8.45 -8.49
CA GLU A 34 4.00 -9.41 -9.48
C GLU A 34 4.86 -10.70 -9.53
N GLU A 35 6.19 -10.60 -9.40
CA GLU A 35 7.09 -11.76 -9.41
C GLU A 35 7.02 -12.57 -8.10
N GLU A 36 7.10 -11.89 -6.94
CA GLU A 36 7.23 -12.56 -5.65
C GLU A 36 5.88 -12.96 -5.04
N ARG A 37 4.75 -12.47 -5.59
CA ARG A 37 3.41 -12.60 -5.00
C ARG A 37 3.44 -12.31 -3.50
N VAL A 38 3.80 -11.08 -3.17
CA VAL A 38 4.01 -10.64 -1.78
C VAL A 38 2.80 -10.98 -0.90
N THR A 39 3.04 -11.86 0.07
CA THR A 39 2.08 -12.27 1.10
C THR A 39 2.63 -11.92 2.48
N ASP A 40 1.75 -11.78 3.47
CA ASP A 40 2.13 -11.41 4.85
C ASP A 40 2.89 -10.07 4.97
N ALA A 41 2.71 -9.14 4.04
CA ALA A 41 3.29 -7.81 4.14
C ALA A 41 2.67 -7.02 5.29
N PHE A 42 3.45 -6.10 5.87
CA PHE A 42 2.97 -5.18 6.89
C PHE A 42 2.74 -3.80 6.30
N LEU A 43 1.50 -3.34 6.33
CA LEU A 43 1.10 -2.05 5.80
C LEU A 43 0.60 -1.15 6.92
N MET A 44 1.21 0.03 7.05
CA MET A 44 0.75 1.06 7.96
C MET A 44 -0.01 2.13 7.17
N ASP A 45 -1.25 2.39 7.58
CA ASP A 45 -2.09 3.40 6.96
C ASP A 45 -1.78 4.83 7.44
N SER A 46 -2.47 5.82 6.87
CA SER A 46 -2.36 7.24 7.25
C SER A 46 -2.73 7.52 8.71
N ARG A 47 -3.53 6.65 9.34
CA ARG A 47 -3.95 6.73 10.75
C ARG A 47 -3.03 5.94 11.69
N LYS A 48 -1.89 5.45 11.18
CA LYS A 48 -0.90 4.64 11.90
C LYS A 48 -1.45 3.30 12.42
N ARG A 49 -2.50 2.78 11.78
CA ARG A 49 -2.99 1.42 12.00
C ARG A 49 -2.14 0.46 11.19
N LEU A 50 -1.68 -0.61 11.83
CA LEU A 50 -0.91 -1.66 11.19
C LEU A 50 -1.84 -2.77 10.68
N PHE A 51 -1.65 -3.17 9.43
CA PHE A 51 -2.37 -4.25 8.77
C PHE A 51 -1.40 -5.34 8.32
N LYS A 52 -1.85 -6.59 8.37
CA LYS A 52 -1.33 -7.64 7.48
C LYS A 52 -1.97 -7.43 6.12
N ALA A 53 -1.17 -7.51 5.06
CA ALA A 53 -1.56 -7.20 3.71
C ALA A 53 -1.05 -8.30 2.78
N ASP A 54 -1.98 -8.87 2.02
CA ASP A 54 -1.66 -9.77 0.91
C ASP A 54 -1.91 -9.00 -0.39
N TYR A 55 -0.88 -8.94 -1.22
CA TYR A 55 -0.98 -8.31 -2.53
C TYR A 55 -1.91 -9.12 -3.42
N VAL A 56 -2.81 -8.41 -4.13
CA VAL A 56 -3.75 -9.04 -5.06
C VAL A 56 -3.36 -8.73 -6.50
N THR A 57 -3.23 -7.44 -6.82
CA THR A 57 -2.94 -6.94 -8.16
C THR A 57 -2.70 -5.44 -8.11
N TYR A 58 -2.32 -4.84 -9.24
CA TYR A 58 -2.26 -3.40 -9.42
C TYR A 58 -3.06 -2.98 -10.65
N SER A 59 -3.39 -1.69 -10.72
CA SER A 59 -3.94 -1.06 -11.91
C SER A 59 -3.39 0.35 -12.07
N VAL A 60 -3.36 0.83 -13.30
CA VAL A 60 -3.01 2.22 -13.61
C VAL A 60 -4.29 2.96 -13.98
N VAL A 61 -4.56 4.07 -13.28
CA VAL A 61 -5.71 4.95 -13.54
C VAL A 61 -5.18 6.23 -14.17
N GLY A 62 -5.59 6.50 -15.41
CA GLY A 62 -5.02 7.58 -16.21
C GLY A 62 -3.57 7.29 -16.61
N SER A 63 -2.73 8.32 -16.64
CA SER A 63 -1.32 8.21 -17.06
C SER A 63 -0.31 8.18 -15.92
N ASN A 64 -0.74 8.43 -14.68
CA ASN A 64 0.19 8.70 -13.57
C ASN A 64 -0.25 8.22 -12.18
N VAL A 65 -1.38 7.53 -12.05
CA VAL A 65 -1.84 7.00 -10.75
C VAL A 65 -1.79 5.47 -10.77
N TYR A 66 -0.96 4.90 -9.90
CA TYR A 66 -0.77 3.47 -9.73
C TYR A 66 -1.47 3.02 -8.46
N ARG A 67 -2.47 2.16 -8.60
CA ARG A 67 -3.23 1.59 -7.48
C ARG A 67 -2.82 0.16 -7.25
N PHE A 68 -2.30 -0.14 -6.08
CA PHE A 68 -1.97 -1.48 -5.63
C PHE A 68 -3.08 -1.95 -4.69
N PHE A 69 -3.68 -3.09 -5.00
CA PHE A 69 -4.80 -3.65 -4.24
C PHE A 69 -4.32 -4.72 -3.29
N PHE A 70 -4.72 -4.59 -2.03
CA PHE A 70 -4.37 -5.52 -0.97
C PHE A 70 -5.62 -6.03 -0.27
N LYS A 71 -5.63 -7.34 0.02
CA LYS A 71 -6.48 -7.88 1.08
C LYS A 71 -5.80 -7.55 2.40
N VAL A 72 -6.49 -6.82 3.27
CA VAL A 72 -5.90 -6.39 4.54
C VAL A 72 -6.72 -6.84 5.73
N LYS A 73 -6.00 -7.28 6.76
CA LYS A 73 -6.55 -7.57 8.08
C LYS A 73 -5.80 -6.73 9.11
N LEU A 74 -6.53 -6.12 10.06
CA LEU A 74 -5.90 -5.38 11.14
C LEU A 74 -4.95 -6.32 11.90
N HIS A 75 -3.71 -5.88 12.12
CA HIS A 75 -2.72 -6.68 12.83
C HIS A 75 -3.05 -6.74 14.32
N ASP A 76 -2.80 -7.89 14.96
CA ASP A 76 -3.11 -8.10 16.38
C ASP A 76 -2.29 -7.17 17.29
N VAL A 77 -1.06 -6.88 16.88
CA VAL A 77 -0.19 -5.87 17.51
C VAL A 77 -0.35 -4.55 16.76
N GLN A 78 -0.71 -3.50 17.49
CA GLN A 78 -0.74 -2.13 16.99
C GLN A 78 0.43 -1.32 17.58
N PRO A 79 1.10 -0.47 16.79
CA PRO A 79 2.13 0.42 17.31
C PRO A 79 1.54 1.33 18.41
N MET A 80 2.07 1.24 19.63
CA MET A 80 1.74 2.20 20.67
C MET A 80 2.45 3.51 20.36
N LEU A 81 1.67 4.55 20.04
CA LEU A 81 2.21 5.90 19.99
C LEU A 81 2.55 6.31 21.42
N ALA A 82 3.84 6.50 21.71
CA ALA A 82 4.28 7.15 22.94
C ALA A 82 3.60 8.52 22.99
N ARG A 83 2.66 8.70 23.92
CA ARG A 83 2.11 10.02 24.24
C ARG A 83 3.24 10.80 24.90
N ARG A 84 3.86 11.73 24.17
CA ARG A 84 4.58 12.82 24.82
C ARG A 84 3.51 13.74 25.42
N ASN A 85 3.42 13.72 26.75
CA ASN A 85 2.77 14.78 27.52
C ASN A 85 3.55 16.08 27.38
#